data_AF-A0A3G6RR41-F1
#
_entry.id   AF-A0A3G6RR41-F1
#
_cell.length_a   1.000
_cell.length_b   1.000
_cell.length_c   1.000
_cell.angle_alpha   90.00
_cell.angle_beta   90.00
_cell.angle_gamma   90.00
#
_symmetry.space_group_name_H-M   'P 1'
#
loop_
_entity.id
_entity.type
_entity.pdbx_description
1 polymer ?
#
loop_
_entity_poly.entity_id
_entity_poly.type
_entity_poly.pdbx_seq_one_letter_code
_entity_poly.pdbx_strand_id
1 'polypeptide(L)'
;MKFFLFTTLHLSTLLFAQVGINTDHPKASLHIESPANTPVKGLIIPSITSLEAYTMPVTEEHNTMLVYIKDGSKNTASEKMKYVYYPGYYYWNQSSWMPLSSALVQTKGSIQNDEYSSAFRLLKNINSSNYGALGNNAVDLSYAYTSSNRGATGINSFATGIMNTSSGERSAVFGGFNTTSGSNSMSWGGNLISQMGNIASGSNSTAWGLQTQAIGVLSTAFGNKTRAYSGYETTFGAYNTSYIPIAEKYDNQFTEAYQNSNRLLVIGNGINGTGNDAFTLLKNGKVGIGINNFETTNSDSKVQVKGSIKINAENSTLGTNTCNANNLGKIIFVEDNFYGCKSTGWVLLNS
;
A
#
# COMPACT_ATOMS: atom_id res chain seq x y z
N MET A 1 -99.74 26.41 -8.63
CA MET A 1 -98.83 25.41 -9.23
C MET A 1 -97.43 26.02 -9.17
N LYS A 2 -96.62 25.71 -8.12
CA LYS A 2 -95.42 24.84 -8.20
C LYS A 2 -94.37 25.44 -9.18
N PHE A 3 -93.14 25.87 -8.84
CA PHE A 3 -92.11 25.30 -7.96
C PHE A 3 -90.95 26.31 -7.72
N PHE A 4 -90.45 26.36 -6.48
CA PHE A 4 -89.06 26.50 -5.98
C PHE A 4 -88.01 27.50 -6.55
N LEU A 5 -87.62 28.39 -5.63
CA LEU A 5 -86.27 28.81 -5.19
C LEU A 5 -85.10 27.85 -5.56
N PHE A 6 -83.97 28.39 -6.05
CA PHE A 6 -82.63 27.95 -5.66
C PHE A 6 -81.57 29.04 -5.90
N THR A 7 -81.15 29.66 -4.80
CA THR A 7 -79.90 30.42 -4.64
C THR A 7 -78.70 29.47 -4.73
N THR A 8 -77.70 29.78 -5.57
CA THR A 8 -76.39 29.12 -5.52
C THR A 8 -75.27 30.10 -5.18
N LEU A 9 -74.81 29.90 -3.95
CA LEU A 9 -73.64 30.39 -3.25
C LEU A 9 -72.36 30.28 -4.11
N HIS A 10 -71.72 31.41 -4.46
CA HIS A 10 -70.32 31.43 -4.92
C HIS A 10 -69.40 31.31 -3.70
N LEU A 11 -69.08 30.06 -3.33
CA LEU A 11 -68.01 29.76 -2.39
C LEU A 11 -66.83 29.18 -3.18
N SER A 12 -65.99 30.06 -3.75
CA SER A 12 -64.72 29.63 -4.33
C SER A 12 -63.74 29.36 -3.18
N THR A 13 -63.69 28.12 -2.73
CA THR A 13 -62.61 27.62 -1.88
C THR A 13 -61.30 27.70 -2.67
N LEU A 14 -60.28 28.33 -2.08
CA LEU A 14 -58.89 28.26 -2.57
C LEU A 14 -58.44 26.80 -2.56
N LEU A 15 -58.58 26.10 -3.68
CA LEU A 15 -58.03 24.77 -3.86
C LEU A 15 -56.55 24.91 -4.21
N PHE A 16 -55.69 24.46 -3.33
CA PHE A 16 -54.27 24.26 -3.64
C PHE A 16 -54.18 23.23 -4.79
N ALA A 17 -53.59 23.64 -5.91
CA ALA A 17 -53.48 22.84 -7.13
C ALA A 17 -52.36 21.79 -6.98
N GLN A 18 -52.64 20.69 -6.28
CA GLN A 18 -51.81 19.49 -6.34
C GLN A 18 -52.30 18.61 -7.49
N VAL A 19 -51.37 18.16 -8.35
CA VAL A 19 -51.68 17.24 -9.44
C VAL A 19 -51.27 15.83 -9.02
N GLY A 20 -52.26 14.98 -8.75
CA GLY A 20 -52.06 13.54 -8.60
C GLY A 20 -52.23 12.84 -9.95
N ILE A 21 -51.23 12.07 -10.38
CA ILE A 21 -51.37 11.12 -11.49
C ILE A 21 -51.45 9.73 -10.87
N ASN A 22 -52.60 9.08 -11.06
CA ASN A 22 -52.89 7.73 -10.57
C ASN A 22 -52.91 7.61 -9.02
N THR A 23 -53.28 8.69 -8.33
CA THR A 23 -53.55 8.77 -6.88
C THR A 23 -54.57 9.88 -6.61
N ASP A 24 -55.50 9.65 -5.69
CA ASP A 24 -56.51 10.61 -5.24
C ASP A 24 -56.10 11.40 -3.99
N HIS A 25 -54.94 11.05 -3.40
CA HIS A 25 -54.35 11.70 -2.24
C HIS A 25 -52.91 12.16 -2.56
N PRO A 26 -52.72 13.17 -3.43
CA PRO A 26 -51.39 13.67 -3.76
C PRO A 26 -50.67 14.19 -2.51
N LYS A 27 -49.38 13.83 -2.37
CA LYS A 27 -48.54 14.22 -1.21
C LYS A 27 -47.53 15.32 -1.55
N ALA A 28 -47.58 15.85 -2.77
CA ALA A 28 -46.70 16.89 -3.29
C ALA A 28 -47.43 17.68 -4.40
N SER A 29 -46.87 18.80 -4.84
CA SER A 29 -47.43 19.61 -5.95
C SER A 29 -47.63 18.79 -7.23
N LEU A 30 -46.77 17.81 -7.47
CA LEU A 30 -46.95 16.74 -8.46
C LEU A 30 -46.63 15.40 -7.79
N HIS A 31 -47.60 14.49 -7.71
CA HIS A 31 -47.43 13.13 -7.18
C HIS A 31 -47.80 12.11 -8.26
N ILE A 32 -46.85 11.25 -8.65
CA ILE A 32 -47.08 10.20 -9.66
C ILE A 32 -46.96 8.85 -8.96
N GLU A 33 -48.08 8.12 -8.82
CA GLU A 33 -48.07 6.75 -8.30
C GLU A 33 -48.06 5.72 -9.44
N SER A 34 -47.39 4.59 -9.21
CA SER A 34 -47.30 3.50 -10.19
C SER A 34 -48.68 2.93 -10.54
N PRO A 35 -49.04 2.77 -11.82
CA PRO A 35 -50.21 2.00 -12.23
C PRO A 35 -50.10 0.54 -11.76
N ALA A 36 -51.20 -0.06 -11.36
CA ALA A 36 -51.22 -1.44 -10.84
C ALA A 36 -50.89 -2.49 -11.90
N ASN A 37 -51.18 -2.23 -13.19
CA ASN A 37 -51.21 -3.24 -14.25
C ASN A 37 -50.30 -2.94 -15.46
N THR A 38 -49.31 -2.06 -15.34
CA THR A 38 -48.34 -1.79 -16.42
C THR A 38 -46.94 -2.30 -16.07
N PRO A 39 -46.24 -3.01 -16.99
CA PRO A 39 -44.88 -3.46 -16.74
C PRO A 39 -43.88 -2.30 -16.76
N VAL A 40 -44.20 -1.20 -17.45
CA VAL A 40 -43.35 0.00 -17.53
C VAL A 40 -43.87 1.05 -16.54
N LYS A 41 -42.95 1.60 -15.73
CA LYS A 41 -43.21 2.60 -14.68
C LYS A 41 -42.13 3.67 -14.75
N GLY A 42 -42.50 4.95 -14.69
CA GLY A 42 -41.54 6.06 -14.67
C GLY A 42 -42.06 7.35 -15.27
N LEU A 43 -41.21 8.37 -15.29
CA LEU A 43 -41.43 9.66 -15.94
C LEU A 43 -40.49 9.77 -17.15
N ILE A 44 -41.05 9.97 -18.35
CA ILE A 44 -40.25 10.28 -19.54
C ILE A 44 -39.91 11.76 -19.51
N ILE A 45 -38.63 12.05 -19.33
CA ILE A 45 -38.07 13.41 -19.36
C ILE A 45 -37.91 13.87 -20.82
N PRO A 46 -38.16 15.16 -21.14
CA PRO A 46 -37.92 15.69 -22.48
C PRO A 46 -36.49 15.42 -22.96
N SER A 47 -36.37 14.90 -24.19
CA SER A 47 -35.07 14.64 -24.81
C SER A 47 -34.76 15.67 -25.88
N ILE A 48 -33.57 16.27 -25.80
CA ILE A 48 -33.09 17.34 -26.70
C ILE A 48 -31.68 17.03 -27.21
N THR A 49 -31.26 17.72 -28.26
CA THR A 49 -29.89 17.72 -28.77
C THR A 49 -29.03 18.76 -28.05
N SER A 50 -27.72 18.66 -28.20
CA SER A 50 -26.77 19.62 -27.65
C SER A 50 -26.92 20.99 -28.30
N LEU A 51 -27.33 21.02 -29.57
CA LEU A 51 -27.66 22.27 -30.27
C LEU A 51 -28.90 22.93 -29.67
N GLU A 52 -29.96 22.16 -29.41
CA GLU A 52 -31.16 22.67 -28.75
C GLU A 52 -30.85 23.14 -27.31
N ALA A 53 -30.06 22.38 -26.55
CA ALA A 53 -29.61 22.78 -25.22
C ALA A 53 -28.81 24.10 -25.24
N TYR A 54 -28.01 24.31 -26.29
CA TYR A 54 -27.24 25.54 -26.49
C TYR A 54 -28.14 26.74 -26.81
N THR A 55 -29.10 26.61 -27.74
CA THR A 55 -29.93 27.72 -28.22
C THR A 55 -31.18 27.99 -27.38
N MET A 56 -31.59 27.07 -26.50
CA MET A 56 -32.80 27.20 -25.69
C MET A 56 -32.78 28.47 -24.81
N PRO A 57 -33.83 29.31 -24.80
CA PRO A 57 -33.86 30.58 -24.05
C PRO A 57 -34.13 30.36 -22.55
N VAL A 58 -33.24 29.67 -21.86
CA VAL A 58 -33.31 29.41 -20.42
C VAL A 58 -32.90 30.65 -19.62
N THR A 59 -33.61 30.89 -18.52
CA THR A 59 -33.40 32.02 -17.59
C THR A 59 -33.22 31.50 -16.16
N GLU A 60 -33.09 32.40 -15.19
CA GLU A 60 -33.01 32.04 -13.76
C GLU A 60 -34.27 31.32 -13.25
N GLU A 61 -35.44 31.59 -13.85
CA GLU A 61 -36.72 30.97 -13.50
C GLU A 61 -36.76 29.45 -13.77
N HIS A 62 -35.82 28.94 -14.57
CA HIS A 62 -35.79 27.54 -15.01
C HIS A 62 -34.84 26.66 -14.19
N ASN A 63 -34.37 27.10 -13.01
CA ASN A 63 -33.36 26.41 -12.17
C ASN A 63 -33.73 24.97 -11.71
N THR A 64 -34.96 24.52 -11.96
CA THR A 64 -35.42 23.15 -11.65
C THR A 64 -35.64 22.31 -12.90
N MET A 65 -35.28 22.82 -14.08
CA MET A 65 -35.53 22.13 -15.34
C MET A 65 -34.59 20.92 -15.51
N LEU A 66 -35.17 19.82 -15.95
CA LEU A 66 -34.51 18.55 -16.21
C LEU A 66 -34.73 18.12 -17.67
N VAL A 67 -33.66 17.75 -18.35
CA VAL A 67 -33.70 17.27 -19.75
C VAL A 67 -32.76 16.07 -19.94
N TYR A 68 -33.00 15.27 -20.97
CA TYR A 68 -32.04 14.29 -21.47
C TYR A 68 -31.39 14.82 -22.76
N ILE A 69 -30.08 15.09 -22.74
CA ILE A 69 -29.34 15.54 -23.93
C ILE A 69 -28.84 14.30 -24.69
N LYS A 70 -29.14 14.20 -25.99
CA LYS A 70 -29.01 12.96 -26.78
C LYS A 70 -27.64 12.70 -27.41
N ASP A 71 -26.83 13.73 -27.63
CA ASP A 71 -25.70 13.71 -28.57
C ASP A 71 -24.42 14.37 -28.04
N GLY A 72 -24.35 14.64 -26.73
CA GLY A 72 -23.19 15.14 -25.98
C GLY A 72 -22.11 15.87 -26.78
N SER A 73 -22.15 17.21 -26.83
CA SER A 73 -21.17 18.02 -27.54
C SER A 73 -20.53 19.06 -26.63
N LYS A 74 -19.34 18.75 -26.10
CA LYS A 74 -18.60 19.66 -25.22
C LYS A 74 -18.22 20.93 -25.98
N ASN A 75 -18.68 22.08 -25.50
CA ASN A 75 -18.25 23.38 -25.99
C ASN A 75 -17.61 24.20 -24.86
N THR A 76 -16.28 24.21 -24.81
CA THR A 76 -15.51 24.94 -23.79
C THR A 76 -15.59 26.46 -23.92
N ALA A 77 -16.06 26.99 -25.05
CA ALA A 77 -16.23 28.42 -25.25
C ALA A 77 -17.59 28.93 -24.73
N SER A 78 -18.50 28.04 -24.33
CA SER A 78 -19.81 28.38 -23.80
C SER A 78 -19.92 27.94 -22.34
N GLU A 79 -20.07 28.88 -21.41
CA GLU A 79 -20.35 28.55 -20.00
C GLU A 79 -21.62 27.70 -19.85
N LYS A 80 -22.61 27.94 -20.72
CA LYS A 80 -23.87 27.19 -20.77
C LYS A 80 -23.69 25.70 -21.08
N MET A 81 -22.76 25.35 -21.96
CA MET A 81 -22.54 23.98 -22.47
C MET A 81 -21.27 23.30 -21.92
N LYS A 82 -20.59 23.97 -20.98
CA LYS A 82 -19.28 23.59 -20.45
C LYS A 82 -19.18 22.14 -19.95
N TYR A 83 -20.29 21.60 -19.43
CA TYR A 83 -20.34 20.28 -18.79
C TYR A 83 -21.09 19.21 -19.59
N VAL A 84 -21.50 19.48 -20.83
CA VAL A 84 -22.25 18.54 -21.67
C VAL A 84 -21.30 17.68 -22.50
N TYR A 85 -20.69 16.67 -21.87
CA TYR A 85 -19.66 15.82 -22.51
C TYR A 85 -20.23 14.62 -23.28
N TYR A 86 -21.33 14.06 -22.78
CA TYR A 86 -21.90 12.81 -23.25
C TYR A 86 -23.43 12.88 -23.22
N PRO A 87 -24.14 12.02 -23.96
CA PRO A 87 -25.58 11.86 -23.78
C PRO A 87 -25.93 11.52 -22.32
N GLY A 88 -27.00 12.10 -21.77
CA GLY A 88 -27.37 11.87 -20.38
C GLY A 88 -28.41 12.84 -19.83
N TYR A 89 -28.74 12.71 -18.55
CA TYR A 89 -29.64 13.61 -17.83
C TYR A 89 -28.90 14.84 -17.32
N TYR A 90 -29.45 16.02 -17.59
CA TYR A 90 -28.90 17.31 -17.18
C TYR A 90 -29.97 18.17 -16.52
N TYR A 91 -29.58 18.91 -15.48
CA TYR A 91 -30.40 19.97 -14.90
C TYR A 91 -29.80 21.34 -15.19
N TRP A 92 -30.65 22.35 -15.28
CA TRP A 92 -30.21 23.74 -15.41
C TRP A 92 -29.91 24.34 -14.03
N ASN A 93 -28.71 24.87 -13.81
CA ASN A 93 -28.30 25.44 -12.51
C ASN A 93 -28.21 26.99 -12.51
N GLN A 94 -28.90 27.66 -13.43
CA GLN A 94 -28.83 29.11 -13.72
C GLN A 94 -27.64 29.57 -14.56
N SER A 95 -26.59 28.76 -14.72
CA SER A 95 -25.41 29.13 -15.52
C SER A 95 -25.08 28.12 -16.61
N SER A 96 -25.22 26.84 -16.29
CA SER A 96 -24.74 25.74 -17.11
C SER A 96 -25.68 24.55 -17.03
N TRP A 97 -25.69 23.74 -18.08
CA TRP A 97 -26.28 22.40 -18.03
C TRP A 97 -25.37 21.48 -17.21
N MET A 98 -25.83 21.09 -16.04
CA MET A 98 -25.10 20.24 -15.11
C MET A 98 -25.57 18.79 -15.24
N PRO A 99 -24.66 17.81 -15.40
CA PRO A 99 -25.07 16.41 -15.41
C PRO A 99 -25.63 16.03 -14.03
N LEU A 100 -26.71 15.24 -14.00
CA LEU A 100 -27.20 14.66 -12.73
C LEU A 100 -26.31 13.55 -12.20
N SER A 101 -25.58 12.86 -13.08
CA SER A 101 -24.52 11.99 -12.63
C SER A 101 -23.35 12.85 -12.16
N SER A 102 -22.77 12.52 -11.01
CA SER A 102 -21.46 13.05 -10.64
C SER A 102 -20.50 12.73 -11.79
N ALA A 103 -20.02 13.75 -12.49
CA ALA A 103 -18.88 13.64 -13.37
C ALA A 103 -17.62 13.42 -12.53
N LEU A 104 -17.56 12.32 -11.76
CA LEU A 104 -16.30 11.67 -11.50
C LEU A 104 -15.84 11.19 -12.86
N VAL A 105 -14.79 11.85 -13.36
CA VAL A 105 -14.06 11.50 -14.57
C VAL A 105 -14.19 10.00 -14.84
N GLN A 106 -15.02 9.65 -15.83
CA GLN A 106 -14.94 8.36 -16.51
C GLN A 106 -13.60 8.34 -17.25
N THR A 107 -12.51 8.17 -16.50
CA THR A 107 -11.45 7.32 -17.01
C THR A 107 -12.09 5.95 -17.20
N LYS A 108 -11.59 5.13 -18.13
CA LYS A 108 -12.04 3.74 -18.29
C LYS A 108 -11.66 2.89 -17.06
N GLY A 109 -12.09 3.30 -15.88
CA GLY A 109 -12.06 2.54 -14.67
C GLY A 109 -13.08 3.04 -13.65
N SER A 110 -13.76 2.09 -13.03
CA SER A 110 -14.67 2.37 -11.93
C SER A 110 -13.87 2.79 -10.70
N ILE A 111 -14.37 3.81 -10.01
CA ILE A 111 -13.96 4.11 -8.64
C ILE A 111 -14.88 3.28 -7.76
N GLN A 112 -14.32 2.32 -7.02
CA GLN A 112 -15.04 1.70 -5.91
C GLN A 112 -14.82 2.59 -4.69
N ASN A 113 -15.86 3.34 -4.30
CA ASN A 113 -15.93 3.99 -3.01
C ASN A 113 -16.79 3.10 -2.11
N ASP A 114 -16.26 2.69 -0.97
CA ASP A 114 -17.06 2.10 0.08
C ASP A 114 -17.51 3.25 0.99
N GLU A 115 -18.79 3.62 0.88
CA GLU A 115 -19.38 4.83 1.47
C GLU A 115 -19.17 4.94 2.99
N TYR A 116 -18.77 3.86 3.66
CA TYR A 116 -18.50 3.81 5.10
C TYR A 116 -17.02 3.87 5.48
N SER A 117 -16.09 3.76 4.52
CA SER A 117 -14.66 3.53 4.82
C SER A 117 -13.66 4.48 4.15
N SER A 118 -14.11 5.47 3.37
CA SER A 118 -13.24 6.44 2.65
C SER A 118 -12.11 5.80 1.81
N ALA A 119 -12.22 4.51 1.48
CA ALA A 119 -11.24 3.77 0.69
C ALA A 119 -11.43 4.04 -0.82
N PHE A 120 -10.34 3.96 -1.59
CA PHE A 120 -10.34 4.27 -3.02
C PHE A 120 -9.55 3.25 -3.83
N ARG A 121 -10.15 2.72 -4.92
CA ARG A 121 -9.49 1.88 -5.93
C ARG A 121 -9.75 2.38 -7.35
N LEU A 122 -8.72 2.44 -8.19
CA LEU A 122 -8.84 2.69 -9.64
C LEU A 122 -8.87 1.36 -10.41
N LEU A 123 -10.01 1.03 -11.03
CA LEU A 123 -10.20 -0.23 -11.77
C LEU A 123 -10.09 -0.07 -13.29
N LYS A 124 -8.91 -0.10 -13.92
CA LYS A 124 -8.84 -0.02 -15.40
C LYS A 124 -8.95 -1.39 -16.10
N ASN A 125 -10.14 -1.75 -16.60
CA ASN A 125 -10.40 -2.99 -17.37
C ASN A 125 -10.03 -4.30 -16.63
N ILE A 126 -10.47 -4.50 -15.38
CA ILE A 126 -9.98 -5.61 -14.54
C ILE A 126 -11.13 -6.41 -13.92
N ASN A 127 -10.97 -7.73 -13.88
CA ASN A 127 -11.87 -8.63 -13.18
C ASN A 127 -11.78 -8.37 -11.67
N SER A 128 -12.87 -7.89 -11.07
CA SER A 128 -12.95 -7.60 -9.64
C SER A 128 -12.61 -8.80 -8.75
N SER A 129 -12.77 -10.03 -9.25
CA SER A 129 -12.39 -11.26 -8.55
C SER A 129 -10.88 -11.38 -8.30
N ASN A 130 -10.06 -10.58 -8.99
CA ASN A 130 -8.61 -10.60 -8.80
C ASN A 130 -8.15 -9.87 -7.53
N TYR A 131 -9.06 -9.10 -6.92
CA TYR A 131 -8.74 -8.27 -5.78
C TYR A 131 -9.35 -8.83 -4.51
N GLY A 132 -8.68 -8.55 -3.38
CA GLY A 132 -9.28 -8.75 -2.08
C GLY A 132 -10.22 -7.59 -1.74
N ALA A 133 -11.02 -7.80 -0.70
CA ALA A 133 -11.79 -6.72 -0.07
C ALA A 133 -10.85 -5.56 0.28
N LEU A 134 -11.27 -4.33 -0.02
CA LEU A 134 -10.52 -3.14 0.36
C LEU A 134 -10.50 -3.01 1.88
N GLY A 135 -9.34 -2.68 2.43
CA GLY A 135 -9.26 -2.30 3.83
C GLY A 135 -9.89 -0.92 4.07
N ASN A 136 -10.31 -0.66 5.31
CA ASN A 136 -10.82 0.66 5.69
C ASN A 136 -9.75 1.75 5.48
N ASN A 137 -10.11 2.88 4.87
CA ASN A 137 -9.22 3.95 4.39
C ASN A 137 -8.05 3.48 3.52
N ALA A 138 -8.15 2.32 2.87
CA ALA A 138 -7.10 1.82 2.00
C ALA A 138 -7.09 2.57 0.66
N VAL A 139 -5.90 2.70 0.07
CA VAL A 139 -5.72 3.26 -1.26
C VAL A 139 -5.06 2.22 -2.16
N ASP A 140 -5.78 1.81 -3.19
CA ASP A 140 -5.35 0.78 -4.12
C ASP A 140 -5.26 1.30 -5.56
N LEU A 141 -4.03 1.45 -6.03
CA LEU A 141 -3.65 1.86 -7.37
C LEU A 141 -3.00 0.68 -8.14
N SER A 142 -3.17 -0.55 -7.66
CA SER A 142 -2.50 -1.73 -8.21
C SER A 142 -3.26 -2.41 -9.35
N TYR A 143 -2.51 -3.02 -10.26
CA TYR A 143 -2.99 -3.81 -11.39
C TYR A 143 -2.82 -5.30 -11.09
N ALA A 144 -3.93 -6.06 -11.05
CA ALA A 144 -3.92 -7.51 -10.86
C ALA A 144 -4.61 -8.23 -12.02
N TYR A 145 -3.88 -9.08 -12.74
CA TYR A 145 -4.40 -9.81 -13.91
C TYR A 145 -4.70 -11.29 -13.61
N THR A 146 -4.27 -11.80 -12.46
CA THR A 146 -4.58 -13.15 -11.94
C THR A 146 -4.66 -13.13 -10.40
N SER A 147 -5.15 -14.22 -9.80
CA SER A 147 -5.30 -14.45 -8.34
C SER A 147 -6.42 -13.67 -7.69
N SER A 148 -7.24 -14.30 -6.86
CA SER A 148 -8.04 -13.58 -5.86
C SER A 148 -7.13 -13.06 -4.74
N ASN A 149 -7.47 -11.93 -4.11
CA ASN A 149 -6.77 -11.32 -2.97
C ASN A 149 -5.51 -10.46 -3.25
N ARG A 150 -5.44 -9.78 -4.40
CA ARG A 150 -4.47 -8.70 -4.62
C ARG A 150 -4.99 -7.35 -4.11
N GLY A 151 -4.08 -6.39 -3.97
CA GLY A 151 -4.41 -5.00 -3.66
C GLY A 151 -4.20 -4.59 -2.21
N ALA A 152 -4.73 -3.42 -1.87
CA ALA A 152 -4.68 -2.83 -0.53
C ALA A 152 -5.84 -3.36 0.33
N THR A 153 -5.61 -4.49 1.02
CA THR A 153 -6.62 -5.21 1.81
C THR A 153 -6.54 -4.93 3.31
N GLY A 154 -5.43 -4.34 3.79
CA GLY A 154 -5.26 -3.93 5.18
C GLY A 154 -5.85 -2.55 5.47
N ILE A 155 -6.19 -2.28 6.74
CA ILE A 155 -6.67 -0.96 7.19
C ILE A 155 -5.57 0.08 6.99
N ASN A 156 -5.90 1.26 6.45
CA ASN A 156 -4.98 2.34 6.11
C ASN A 156 -3.81 1.88 5.20
N SER A 157 -4.00 0.81 4.44
CA SER A 157 -2.93 0.26 3.59
C SER A 157 -2.86 0.97 2.24
N PHE A 158 -1.67 0.93 1.63
CA PHE A 158 -1.41 1.46 0.31
C PHE A 158 -0.85 0.37 -0.61
N ALA A 159 -1.39 0.23 -1.81
CA ALA A 159 -0.86 -0.65 -2.84
C ALA A 159 -0.81 0.04 -4.21
N THR A 160 0.30 -0.09 -4.93
CA THR A 160 0.45 0.37 -6.31
C THR A 160 1.35 -0.57 -7.11
N GLY A 161 1.34 -0.49 -8.43
CA GLY A 161 2.13 -1.35 -9.31
C GLY A 161 1.41 -2.65 -9.67
N ILE A 162 2.14 -3.75 -9.91
CA ILE A 162 1.59 -4.98 -10.52
C ILE A 162 1.54 -6.11 -9.51
N MET A 163 0.40 -6.79 -9.37
CA MET A 163 0.27 -8.05 -8.61
C MET A 163 0.74 -7.97 -7.14
N ASN A 164 0.66 -6.80 -6.53
CA ASN A 164 1.04 -6.61 -5.12
C ASN A 164 -0.12 -6.90 -4.17
N THR A 165 0.20 -7.25 -2.93
CA THR A 165 -0.77 -7.39 -1.83
C THR A 165 -0.26 -6.61 -0.61
N SER A 166 -1.04 -5.67 -0.12
CA SER A 166 -0.81 -4.93 1.13
C SER A 166 -1.91 -5.30 2.11
N SER A 167 -1.68 -6.29 2.97
CA SER A 167 -2.69 -6.83 3.88
C SER A 167 -2.47 -6.48 5.34
N GLY A 168 -1.31 -5.89 5.68
CA GLY A 168 -1.04 -5.39 7.03
C GLY A 168 -1.79 -4.08 7.32
N GLU A 169 -2.08 -3.83 8.60
CA GLU A 169 -2.54 -2.49 9.01
C GLU A 169 -1.42 -1.46 8.74
N ARG A 170 -1.74 -0.33 8.12
CA ARG A 170 -0.77 0.74 7.77
C ARG A 170 0.40 0.24 6.91
N SER A 171 0.19 -0.85 6.16
CA SER A 171 1.24 -1.38 5.28
C SER A 171 1.30 -0.67 3.94
N ALA A 172 2.49 -0.60 3.34
CA ALA A 172 2.71 -0.01 2.02
C ALA A 172 3.42 -0.98 1.07
N VAL A 173 2.99 -0.99 -0.20
CA VAL A 173 3.62 -1.81 -1.23
C VAL A 173 3.65 -1.12 -2.59
N PHE A 174 4.81 -1.19 -3.26
CA PHE A 174 5.03 -0.62 -4.60
C PHE A 174 5.88 -1.57 -5.46
N GLY A 175 5.81 -1.48 -6.79
CA GLY A 175 6.59 -2.34 -7.70
C GLY A 175 5.80 -3.55 -8.19
N GLY A 176 6.36 -4.77 -8.16
CA GLY A 176 5.74 -5.97 -8.72
C GLY A 176 5.80 -7.22 -7.84
N PHE A 177 4.67 -7.94 -7.70
CA PHE A 177 4.55 -9.26 -7.05
C PHE A 177 4.90 -9.34 -5.55
N ASN A 178 4.97 -8.20 -4.86
CA ASN A 178 5.34 -8.13 -3.46
C ASN A 178 4.13 -8.42 -2.54
N THR A 179 4.43 -8.91 -1.33
CA THR A 179 3.45 -9.17 -0.27
C THR A 179 3.89 -8.48 1.03
N THR A 180 3.12 -7.50 1.47
CA THR A 180 3.35 -6.79 2.72
C THR A 180 2.21 -7.12 3.69
N SER A 181 2.46 -8.02 4.65
CA SER A 181 1.45 -8.52 5.60
C SER A 181 1.68 -8.11 7.05
N GLY A 182 2.86 -7.58 7.38
CA GLY A 182 3.15 -7.03 8.70
C GLY A 182 2.43 -5.70 8.95
N SER A 183 2.02 -5.44 10.20
CA SER A 183 1.53 -4.11 10.58
C SER A 183 2.66 -3.08 10.45
N ASN A 184 2.38 -1.90 9.90
CA ASN A 184 3.37 -0.84 9.62
C ASN A 184 4.58 -1.29 8.79
N SER A 185 4.45 -2.37 8.01
CA SER A 185 5.56 -2.85 7.19
C SER A 185 5.52 -2.27 5.77
N MET A 186 6.65 -2.34 5.08
CA MET A 186 6.77 -1.87 3.70
C MET A 186 7.55 -2.84 2.84
N SER A 187 7.14 -2.99 1.58
CA SER A 187 7.96 -3.69 0.58
C SER A 187 7.93 -3.05 -0.80
N TRP A 188 9.07 -3.07 -1.49
CA TRP A 188 9.16 -2.49 -2.84
C TRP A 188 10.20 -3.13 -3.75
N GLY A 189 10.04 -2.94 -5.06
CA GLY A 189 10.84 -3.60 -6.09
C GLY A 189 10.13 -4.87 -6.55
N GLY A 190 10.80 -6.02 -6.45
CA GLY A 190 10.28 -7.31 -6.88
C GLY A 190 10.80 -7.71 -8.26
N ASN A 191 10.64 -8.99 -8.60
CA ASN A 191 11.18 -9.56 -9.83
C ASN A 191 10.05 -9.84 -10.83
N LEU A 192 9.91 -8.96 -11.82
CA LEU A 192 8.89 -9.09 -12.88
C LEU A 192 9.14 -10.29 -13.80
N ILE A 193 10.39 -10.75 -13.93
CA ILE A 193 10.76 -11.89 -14.80
C ILE A 193 10.32 -13.20 -14.15
N SER A 194 10.64 -13.40 -12.87
CA SER A 194 10.26 -14.61 -12.13
C SER A 194 8.86 -14.54 -11.50
N GLN A 195 8.16 -13.40 -11.62
CA GLN A 195 6.84 -13.18 -11.03
C GLN A 195 6.81 -13.43 -9.51
N MET A 196 7.90 -13.10 -8.84
CA MET A 196 8.08 -13.27 -7.41
C MET A 196 8.58 -11.96 -6.82
N GLY A 197 7.89 -11.44 -5.81
CA GLY A 197 8.28 -10.23 -5.11
C GLY A 197 8.90 -10.48 -3.75
N ASN A 198 9.07 -9.38 -3.05
CA ASN A 198 9.57 -9.31 -1.69
C ASN A 198 8.43 -9.59 -0.70
N ILE A 199 8.78 -10.03 0.51
CA ILE A 199 7.84 -10.33 1.58
C ILE A 199 8.24 -9.54 2.83
N ALA A 200 7.37 -8.65 3.32
CA ALA A 200 7.56 -7.98 4.61
C ALA A 200 6.43 -8.40 5.56
N SER A 201 6.65 -9.49 6.30
CA SER A 201 5.64 -10.15 7.15
C SER A 201 5.80 -9.85 8.64
N GLY A 202 6.98 -9.43 9.09
CA GLY A 202 7.17 -8.95 10.45
C GLY A 202 6.50 -7.59 10.68
N SER A 203 5.98 -7.33 11.88
CA SER A 203 5.52 -5.98 12.24
C SER A 203 6.67 -4.99 12.11
N ASN A 204 6.42 -3.80 11.54
CA ASN A 204 7.42 -2.76 11.30
C ASN A 204 8.61 -3.22 10.44
N SER A 205 8.44 -4.29 9.66
CA SER A 205 9.52 -4.81 8.81
C SER A 205 9.62 -4.09 7.47
N THR A 206 10.79 -4.16 6.85
CA THR A 206 11.06 -3.55 5.55
C THR A 206 11.77 -4.52 4.61
N ALA A 207 11.18 -4.82 3.45
CA ALA A 207 11.77 -5.73 2.46
C ALA A 207 11.85 -5.12 1.05
N TRP A 208 13.05 -5.03 0.47
CA TRP A 208 13.20 -4.47 -0.88
C TRP A 208 14.29 -5.12 -1.72
N GLY A 209 14.28 -4.86 -3.02
CA GLY A 209 15.18 -5.50 -3.99
C GLY A 209 14.51 -6.65 -4.73
N LEU A 210 15.18 -7.80 -4.85
CA LEU A 210 14.75 -8.96 -5.63
C LEU A 210 14.50 -10.17 -4.72
N GLN A 211 13.23 -10.52 -4.50
CA GLN A 211 12.80 -11.71 -3.75
C GLN A 211 13.33 -11.79 -2.30
N THR A 212 13.42 -10.66 -1.61
CA THR A 212 13.87 -10.56 -0.22
C THR A 212 12.72 -10.82 0.77
N GLN A 213 13.04 -11.24 2.00
CA GLN A 213 12.03 -11.55 3.02
C GLN A 213 12.42 -10.96 4.39
N ALA A 214 11.65 -10.02 4.90
CA ALA A 214 11.76 -9.47 6.25
C ALA A 214 10.64 -10.04 7.13
N ILE A 215 10.98 -11.07 7.90
CA ILE A 215 10.02 -11.91 8.63
C ILE A 215 9.94 -11.52 10.11
N GLY A 216 11.07 -11.16 10.70
CA GLY A 216 11.12 -10.74 12.11
C GLY A 216 10.49 -9.36 12.34
N VAL A 217 10.00 -9.13 13.55
CA VAL A 217 9.51 -7.80 13.97
C VAL A 217 10.67 -6.79 13.89
N LEU A 218 10.45 -5.60 13.32
CA LEU A 218 11.48 -4.58 13.06
C LEU A 218 12.65 -5.06 12.18
N SER A 219 12.49 -6.17 11.45
CA SER A 219 13.55 -6.67 10.58
C SER A 219 13.64 -5.90 9.27
N THR A 220 14.82 -5.87 8.67
CA THR A 220 15.08 -5.27 7.36
C THR A 220 15.80 -6.26 6.45
N ALA A 221 15.29 -6.50 5.24
CA ALA A 221 15.93 -7.36 4.24
C ALA A 221 16.06 -6.64 2.90
N PHE A 222 17.27 -6.56 2.36
CA PHE A 222 17.48 -5.97 1.03
C PHE A 222 18.56 -6.68 0.20
N GLY A 223 18.58 -6.42 -1.10
CA GLY A 223 19.47 -7.09 -2.05
C GLY A 223 18.76 -8.17 -2.87
N ASN A 224 19.38 -9.35 -3.03
CA ASN A 224 18.86 -10.42 -3.88
C ASN A 224 18.68 -11.73 -3.09
N LYS A 225 17.43 -12.18 -2.91
CA LYS A 225 17.07 -13.40 -2.18
C LYS A 225 17.64 -13.48 -0.76
N THR A 226 17.68 -12.33 -0.08
CA THR A 226 18.07 -12.24 1.33
C THR A 226 16.87 -12.45 2.26
N ARG A 227 17.11 -12.96 3.47
CA ARG A 227 16.08 -13.25 4.47
C ARG A 227 16.53 -12.81 5.86
N ALA A 228 15.70 -12.01 6.54
CA ALA A 228 15.88 -11.61 7.93
C ALA A 228 14.78 -12.27 8.77
N TYR A 229 15.14 -13.25 9.61
CA TYR A 229 14.19 -14.13 10.28
C TYR A 229 13.81 -13.67 11.69
N SER A 230 14.76 -13.09 12.45
CA SER A 230 14.54 -12.70 13.84
C SER A 230 14.21 -11.23 14.00
N GLY A 231 13.70 -10.85 15.18
CA GLY A 231 13.41 -9.45 15.47
C GLY A 231 14.67 -8.58 15.37
N TYR A 232 14.57 -7.34 14.90
CA TYR A 232 15.69 -6.41 14.71
C TYR A 232 16.78 -6.87 13.71
N GLU A 233 16.63 -8.02 13.06
CA GLU A 233 17.63 -8.52 12.12
C GLU A 233 17.69 -7.66 10.85
N THR A 234 18.90 -7.26 10.46
CA THR A 234 19.16 -6.66 9.15
C THR A 234 19.94 -7.65 8.28
N THR A 235 19.46 -7.90 7.06
CA THR A 235 20.14 -8.78 6.11
C THR A 235 20.30 -8.11 4.76
N PHE A 236 21.52 -8.13 4.22
CA PHE A 236 21.79 -7.61 2.88
C PHE A 236 22.79 -8.44 2.07
N GLY A 237 22.98 -8.06 0.80
CA GLY A 237 23.82 -8.79 -0.15
C GLY A 237 23.01 -9.75 -1.01
N ALA A 238 23.50 -10.99 -1.18
CA ALA A 238 22.84 -11.99 -1.99
C ALA A 238 22.82 -13.36 -1.31
N TYR A 239 21.67 -14.03 -1.29
CA TYR A 239 21.53 -15.43 -0.85
C TYR A 239 22.21 -15.74 0.50
N ASN A 240 21.80 -15.10 1.60
CA ASN A 240 22.23 -15.56 2.93
C ASN A 240 21.60 -16.92 3.26
N THR A 241 22.18 -17.60 4.25
CA THR A 241 21.67 -18.90 4.70
C THR A 241 20.32 -18.76 5.43
N SER A 242 19.56 -19.85 5.44
CA SER A 242 18.32 -19.96 6.22
C SER A 242 18.60 -20.50 7.62
N TYR A 243 17.88 -20.00 8.61
CA TYR A 243 17.91 -20.52 9.98
C TYR A 243 16.56 -20.38 10.66
N ILE A 244 16.40 -21.06 11.81
CA ILE A 244 15.23 -20.95 12.67
C ILE A 244 15.62 -20.12 13.89
N PRO A 245 15.06 -18.92 14.09
CA PRO A 245 15.40 -18.11 15.24
C PRO A 245 14.78 -18.68 16.53
N ILE A 246 15.46 -18.44 17.65
CA ILE A 246 14.90 -18.59 18.99
C ILE A 246 13.68 -17.68 19.10
N ALA A 247 12.58 -18.20 19.63
CA ALA A 247 11.35 -17.45 19.79
C ALA A 247 11.55 -16.24 20.72
N GLU A 248 11.10 -15.06 20.27
CA GLU A 248 11.22 -13.80 21.00
C GLU A 248 9.83 -13.23 21.28
N LYS A 249 9.60 -12.78 22.51
CA LYS A 249 8.37 -12.07 22.87
C LYS A 249 8.60 -10.58 22.71
N TYR A 250 8.04 -10.00 21.66
CA TYR A 250 8.11 -8.56 21.41
C TYR A 250 7.40 -7.74 22.48
N ASP A 251 8.16 -6.93 23.22
CA ASP A 251 7.67 -6.03 24.28
C ASP A 251 8.16 -4.57 24.13
N ASN A 252 8.61 -4.20 22.92
CA ASN A 252 9.23 -2.91 22.60
C ASN A 252 10.53 -2.59 23.37
N GLN A 253 11.20 -3.57 23.99
CA GLN A 253 12.46 -3.37 24.70
C GLN A 253 13.55 -4.33 24.21
N PHE A 254 14.75 -3.81 23.95
CA PHE A 254 15.93 -4.65 23.69
C PHE A 254 16.61 -4.99 25.01
N THR A 255 16.09 -5.99 25.72
CA THR A 255 16.58 -6.43 27.04
C THR A 255 17.69 -7.49 26.94
N GLU A 256 18.28 -7.90 28.07
CA GLU A 256 19.27 -9.01 28.09
C GLU A 256 18.71 -10.32 27.51
N ALA A 257 17.39 -10.56 27.64
CA ALA A 257 16.74 -11.72 27.02
C ALA A 257 16.83 -11.71 25.47
N TYR A 258 17.00 -10.54 24.87
CA TYR A 258 17.24 -10.37 23.43
C TYR A 258 18.69 -10.59 23.03
N GLN A 259 19.65 -10.60 23.96
CA GLN A 259 21.05 -10.91 23.70
C GLN A 259 21.29 -12.44 23.57
N ASN A 260 20.45 -13.09 22.77
CA ASN A 260 20.53 -14.52 22.47
C ASN A 260 21.40 -14.78 21.23
N SER A 261 21.41 -16.01 20.72
CA SER A 261 22.19 -16.38 19.52
C SER A 261 21.50 -16.08 18.19
N ASN A 262 20.33 -15.42 18.17
CA ASN A 262 19.72 -14.97 16.91
C ASN A 262 20.62 -13.96 16.20
N ARG A 263 20.44 -13.88 14.88
CA ARG A 263 21.21 -12.95 14.04
C ARG A 263 20.68 -11.54 14.22
N LEU A 264 21.60 -10.58 14.32
CA LEU A 264 21.31 -9.14 14.35
C LEU A 264 21.66 -8.48 13.02
N LEU A 265 22.78 -8.90 12.41
CA LEU A 265 23.20 -8.44 11.09
C LEU A 265 23.80 -9.59 10.28
N VAL A 266 23.41 -9.70 9.01
CA VAL A 266 23.93 -10.71 8.08
C VAL A 266 24.24 -10.10 6.72
N ILE A 267 25.40 -10.42 6.17
CA ILE A 267 25.77 -10.13 4.78
C ILE A 267 25.85 -11.44 4.03
N GLY A 268 24.89 -11.66 3.13
CA GLY A 268 24.89 -12.78 2.21
C GLY A 268 25.81 -12.54 1.02
N ASN A 269 26.55 -13.56 0.61
CA ASN A 269 27.29 -13.59 -0.66
C ASN A 269 27.17 -14.96 -1.34
N GLY A 270 26.04 -15.63 -1.15
CA GLY A 270 25.74 -16.89 -1.80
C GLY A 270 25.41 -16.73 -3.28
N ILE A 271 25.16 -17.88 -3.90
CA ILE A 271 24.78 -18.00 -5.30
C ILE A 271 23.44 -18.74 -5.40
N ASN A 272 22.83 -18.76 -6.59
CA ASN A 272 21.55 -19.42 -6.77
C ASN A 272 21.62 -20.91 -6.37
N GLY A 273 20.78 -21.30 -5.42
CA GLY A 273 20.74 -22.65 -4.85
C GLY A 273 21.68 -22.88 -3.65
N THR A 274 22.64 -21.99 -3.39
CA THR A 274 23.64 -22.16 -2.33
C THR A 274 23.76 -20.89 -1.50
N GLY A 275 23.11 -20.88 -0.34
CA GLY A 275 23.21 -19.77 0.61
C GLY A 275 24.60 -19.68 1.23
N ASN A 276 25.11 -18.46 1.44
CA ASN A 276 26.38 -18.21 2.10
C ASN A 276 26.35 -16.92 2.90
N ASP A 277 26.87 -16.96 4.13
CA ASP A 277 27.03 -15.81 5.01
C ASP A 277 28.50 -15.36 4.98
N ALA A 278 28.75 -14.22 4.33
CA ALA A 278 30.06 -13.57 4.33
C ALA A 278 30.38 -13.00 5.72
N PHE A 279 29.36 -12.50 6.41
CA PHE A 279 29.48 -11.88 7.73
C PHE A 279 28.19 -12.09 8.52
N THR A 280 28.32 -12.44 9.79
CA THR A 280 27.20 -12.58 10.72
C THR A 280 27.56 -11.96 12.07
N LEU A 281 26.70 -11.08 12.58
CA LEU A 281 26.71 -10.58 13.95
C LEU A 281 25.48 -11.13 14.67
N LEU A 282 25.68 -11.79 15.80
CA LEU A 282 24.60 -12.27 16.67
C LEU A 282 24.22 -11.23 17.71
N LYS A 283 23.02 -11.32 18.28
CA LYS A 283 22.53 -10.38 19.29
C LYS A 283 23.33 -10.40 20.59
N ASN A 284 23.98 -11.52 20.92
CA ASN A 284 24.93 -11.65 22.03
C ASN A 284 26.32 -11.03 21.76
N GLY A 285 26.49 -10.36 20.62
CA GLY A 285 27.70 -9.65 20.24
C GLY A 285 28.81 -10.53 19.64
N LYS A 286 28.56 -11.81 19.38
CA LYS A 286 29.52 -12.66 18.66
C LYS A 286 29.49 -12.36 17.16
N VAL A 287 30.66 -12.39 16.53
CA VAL A 287 30.86 -12.13 15.09
C VAL A 287 31.49 -13.34 14.41
N GLY A 288 30.90 -13.77 13.30
CA GLY A 288 31.42 -14.78 12.39
C GLY A 288 31.73 -14.20 11.02
N ILE A 289 32.90 -14.50 10.47
CA ILE A 289 33.33 -14.09 9.13
C ILE A 289 33.53 -15.32 8.27
N GLY A 290 32.77 -15.42 7.17
CA GLY A 290 32.78 -16.56 6.25
C GLY A 290 32.23 -17.86 6.86
N ILE A 291 31.43 -17.78 7.93
CA ILE A 291 30.84 -18.92 8.62
C ILE A 291 29.34 -18.92 8.40
N ASN A 292 28.86 -19.91 7.64
CA ASN A 292 27.44 -20.18 7.45
C ASN A 292 26.80 -20.65 8.74
N ASN A 293 25.60 -20.13 9.05
CA ASN A 293 24.85 -20.50 10.24
C ASN A 293 25.65 -20.33 11.54
N PHE A 294 26.35 -19.20 11.66
CA PHE A 294 27.24 -18.90 12.77
C PHE A 294 26.56 -19.01 14.15
N GLU A 295 25.25 -18.76 14.23
CA GLU A 295 24.42 -18.94 15.43
C GLU A 295 24.43 -20.36 16.00
N THR A 296 24.80 -21.37 15.20
CA THR A 296 24.88 -22.77 15.62
C THR A 296 26.26 -23.15 16.18
N THR A 297 27.24 -22.25 16.13
CA THR A 297 28.59 -22.53 16.60
C THR A 297 28.68 -22.50 18.13
N ASN A 298 29.24 -23.56 18.71
CA ASN A 298 29.37 -23.71 20.17
C ASN A 298 30.63 -23.06 20.76
N SER A 299 31.24 -22.11 20.06
CA SER A 299 32.45 -21.44 20.57
C SER A 299 32.09 -20.21 21.40
N ASP A 300 32.84 -20.01 22.48
CA ASP A 300 32.80 -18.86 23.39
C ASP A 300 33.53 -17.63 22.82
N SER A 301 34.35 -17.79 21.79
CA SER A 301 35.05 -16.71 21.08
C SER A 301 34.10 -15.63 20.58
N LYS A 302 34.45 -14.36 20.86
CA LYS A 302 33.70 -13.20 20.38
C LYS A 302 33.81 -12.98 18.88
N VAL A 303 34.93 -13.36 18.26
CA VAL A 303 35.13 -13.26 16.81
C VAL A 303 35.69 -14.58 16.30
N GLN A 304 35.09 -15.13 15.23
CA GLN A 304 35.58 -16.31 14.53
C GLN A 304 35.68 -16.03 13.04
N VAL A 305 36.78 -16.45 12.42
CA VAL A 305 37.04 -16.25 10.99
C VAL A 305 37.30 -17.61 10.34
N LYS A 306 36.53 -17.95 9.31
CA LYS A 306 36.79 -19.12 8.47
C LYS A 306 37.81 -18.73 7.39
N GLY A 307 39.09 -18.89 7.70
CA GLY A 307 40.21 -18.57 6.82
C GLY A 307 41.37 -17.95 7.58
N SER A 308 42.37 -17.45 6.84
CA SER A 308 43.55 -16.81 7.43
C SER A 308 43.30 -15.34 7.76
N ILE A 309 43.91 -14.86 8.84
CA ILE A 309 43.90 -13.45 9.23
C ILE A 309 45.28 -12.86 8.95
N LYS A 310 45.36 -11.81 8.13
CA LYS A 310 46.59 -11.03 7.95
C LYS A 310 46.63 -9.91 8.99
N ILE A 311 47.60 -9.98 9.89
CA ILE A 311 47.87 -8.97 10.91
C ILE A 311 49.12 -8.22 10.45
N ASN A 312 49.15 -6.90 10.54
CA ASN A 312 50.36 -6.09 10.33
C ASN A 312 50.46 -5.08 11.47
N ALA A 313 51.70 -4.72 11.83
CA ALA A 313 51.95 -3.55 12.64
C ALA A 313 51.64 -2.25 11.88
N GLU A 314 51.40 -1.17 12.63
CA GLU A 314 51.20 0.17 12.06
C GLU A 314 52.51 0.72 11.48
N ASN A 315 53.62 0.44 12.15
CA ASN A 315 54.96 0.82 11.72
C ASN A 315 55.81 -0.41 11.42
N SER A 316 56.79 -0.25 10.52
CA SER A 316 57.66 -1.35 10.05
C SER A 316 58.72 -1.80 11.05
N THR A 317 58.94 -1.05 12.13
CA THR A 317 59.92 -1.40 13.18
C THR A 317 59.23 -1.61 14.52
N LEU A 318 59.68 -2.59 15.31
CA LEU A 318 58.99 -2.91 16.57
C LEU A 318 58.97 -1.72 17.55
N GLY A 319 60.10 -1.04 17.72
CA GLY A 319 60.27 0.04 18.69
C GLY A 319 59.43 1.30 18.42
N THR A 320 58.90 1.46 17.20
CA THR A 320 58.04 2.60 16.84
C THR A 320 56.56 2.29 16.99
N ASN A 321 56.20 1.03 17.25
CA ASN A 321 54.83 0.65 17.55
C ASN A 321 54.53 0.89 19.04
N THR A 322 53.40 1.51 19.35
CA THR A 322 53.04 1.84 20.74
C THR A 322 52.47 0.63 21.47
N CYS A 323 53.15 0.20 22.54
CA CYS A 323 52.60 -0.71 23.54
C CYS A 323 52.46 0.02 24.88
N ASN A 324 51.21 0.23 25.30
CA ASN A 324 50.84 0.93 26.53
C ASN A 324 49.56 0.31 27.12
N ALA A 325 49.05 0.88 28.21
CA ALA A 325 47.85 0.38 28.90
C ALA A 325 46.60 0.25 27.99
N ASN A 326 46.46 1.10 26.96
CA ASN A 326 45.32 1.07 26.05
C ASN A 326 45.44 -0.03 24.98
N ASN A 327 46.66 -0.53 24.73
CA ASN A 327 46.96 -1.50 23.68
C ASN A 327 47.33 -2.89 24.24
N LEU A 328 47.17 -3.13 25.54
CA LEU A 328 47.46 -4.43 26.14
C LEU A 328 46.66 -5.55 25.46
N GLY A 329 47.33 -6.67 25.16
CA GLY A 329 46.75 -7.79 24.42
C GLY A 329 46.73 -7.63 22.90
N LYS A 330 47.14 -6.47 22.34
CA LYS A 330 47.29 -6.30 20.89
C LYS A 330 48.34 -7.27 20.35
N ILE A 331 48.00 -7.93 19.25
CA ILE A 331 48.93 -8.77 18.47
C ILE A 331 49.27 -8.01 17.18
N ILE A 332 50.56 -7.93 16.86
CA ILE A 332 51.05 -7.35 15.61
C ILE A 332 52.03 -8.31 14.93
N PHE A 333 52.17 -8.18 13.62
CA PHE A 333 53.25 -8.80 12.85
C PHE A 333 54.18 -7.71 12.33
N VAL A 334 55.45 -7.77 12.71
CA VAL A 334 56.51 -6.81 12.34
C VAL A 334 57.86 -7.52 12.37
N GLU A 335 58.78 -7.14 11.48
CA GLU A 335 60.12 -7.74 11.42
C GLU A 335 60.07 -9.29 11.40
N ASP A 336 59.18 -9.84 10.55
CA ASP A 336 58.92 -11.28 10.37
C ASP A 336 58.47 -12.07 11.62
N ASN A 337 57.95 -11.37 12.63
CA ASN A 337 57.60 -11.97 13.91
C ASN A 337 56.25 -11.49 14.45
N PHE A 338 55.60 -12.33 15.25
CA PHE A 338 54.39 -11.97 15.99
C PHE A 338 54.75 -11.46 17.37
N TYR A 339 54.29 -10.25 17.70
CA TYR A 339 54.48 -9.64 19.01
C TYR A 339 53.14 -9.37 19.69
N GLY A 340 53.08 -9.65 20.99
CA GLY A 340 51.98 -9.32 21.87
C GLY A 340 52.36 -8.18 22.80
N CYS A 341 51.51 -7.15 22.91
CA CYS A 341 51.69 -6.08 23.87
C CYS A 341 51.32 -6.54 25.29
N LYS A 342 52.29 -6.53 26.21
CA LYS A 342 52.12 -6.84 27.64
C LYS A 342 52.41 -5.61 28.49
N SER A 343 52.14 -5.70 29.80
CA SER A 343 52.46 -4.63 30.76
C SER A 343 53.97 -4.28 30.81
N THR A 344 54.82 -5.20 30.36
CA THR A 344 56.27 -5.04 30.26
C THR A 344 56.75 -4.57 28.88
N GLY A 345 55.85 -4.25 27.96
CA GLY A 345 56.17 -3.89 26.57
C GLY A 345 55.87 -5.01 25.57
N TRP A 346 56.44 -4.90 24.36
CA TRP A 346 56.29 -5.92 23.31
C TRP A 346 57.01 -7.22 23.66
N VAL A 347 56.34 -8.34 23.48
CA VAL A 347 56.89 -9.69 23.72
C VAL A 347 56.64 -10.58 22.50
N LEU A 348 57.68 -11.27 22.05
CA LEU A 348 57.61 -12.26 20.98
C LEU A 348 56.65 -13.41 21.36
N LEU A 349 55.73 -13.78 20.47
CA LEU A 349 54.72 -14.81 20.72
C LEU A 349 55.06 -16.15 20.05
N ASN A 350 55.86 -16.11 18.99
CA ASN A 350 56.37 -17.27 18.27
C ASN A 350 57.85 -17.47 18.63
N SER A 351 58.11 -18.23 19.69
CA SER A 351 59.45 -18.74 20.00
C SER A 351 59.61 -20.16 19.48
#